data_AF-A0A941RQN4-F1
#
_entry.id   AF-A0A941RQN4-F1
#
_cell.length_a   1.000
_cell.length_b   1.000
_cell.length_c   1.000
_cell.angle_alpha   90.00
_cell.angle_beta   90.00
_cell.angle_gamma   90.00
#
_symmetry.space_group_name_H-M   'P 1'
#
loop_
_entity.id
_entity.type
_entity.pdbx_description
1 polymer ?
#
loop_
_entity_poly.entity_id
_entity_poly.type
_entity_poly.pdbx_seq_one_letter_code
_entity_poly.pdbx_strand_id
1 'polypeptide(L)'
;MPDKRDIKEIERDLSGAVMAFNVSRANLGATLRSLELRKASEDRLIGFAEEFGVDQLMRTLQETPELVDVDRRPTIAELAKVKPQLVAAHDAQARADKYLAEKEDILREKDPNHAKAILLGGRETVIDLKRGIARDVETGREEALVVERVKARDLANTDEYGQDDEDEMER
;
A
#
# COMPACT_ATOMS: atom_id res chain seq x y z
N MET A 1 9.76 -24.64 20.05
CA MET A 1 9.02 -23.75 19.12
C MET A 1 8.36 -22.71 19.98
N PRO A 2 8.45 -21.40 19.68
CA PRO A 2 7.64 -20.42 20.40
C PRO A 2 6.16 -20.78 20.22
N ASP A 3 5.39 -20.77 21.30
CA ASP A 3 3.96 -21.02 21.25
C ASP A 3 3.31 -20.03 20.28
N LYS A 4 2.61 -20.57 19.28
CA LYS A 4 1.85 -19.74 18.34
C LYS A 4 0.74 -19.06 19.12
N ARG A 5 0.59 -17.76 18.87
CA ARG A 5 -0.48 -16.94 19.44
C ARG A 5 -1.84 -17.54 19.10
N ASP A 6 -2.82 -17.35 19.97
CA ASP A 6 -4.19 -17.79 19.71
C ASP A 6 -4.76 -17.05 18.49
N ILE A 7 -5.39 -17.78 17.57
CA ILE A 7 -5.98 -17.21 16.36
C ILE A 7 -7.01 -16.12 16.69
N LYS A 8 -7.76 -16.24 17.79
CA LYS A 8 -8.74 -15.24 18.23
C LYS A 8 -8.07 -13.94 18.67
N GLU A 9 -6.88 -14.03 19.27
CA GLU A 9 -6.11 -12.84 19.63
C GLU A 9 -5.59 -12.13 18.38
N ILE A 10 -5.10 -12.90 17.39
CA ILE A 10 -4.67 -12.37 16.10
C ILE A 10 -5.84 -11.71 15.36
N GLU A 11 -7.00 -12.34 15.32
CA GLU A 11 -8.22 -11.79 14.70
C GLU A 11 -8.65 -10.47 15.35
N ARG A 12 -8.58 -10.38 16.69
CA ARG A 12 -8.88 -9.14 17.41
C ARG A 12 -7.87 -8.04 17.07
N ASP A 13 -6.58 -8.35 17.05
CA ASP A 13 -5.53 -7.38 16.74
C ASP A 13 -5.58 -6.94 15.27
N LEU A 14 -5.88 -7.87 14.35
CA LEU A 14 -6.15 -7.59 12.95
C LEU A 14 -7.33 -6.63 12.79
N SER A 15 -8.46 -6.92 13.44
CA SER A 15 -9.64 -6.04 13.42
C SER A 15 -9.32 -4.63 13.93
N GLY A 16 -8.55 -4.52 15.02
CA GLY A 16 -8.09 -3.23 15.55
C GLY A 16 -7.16 -2.49 14.57
N ALA A 17 -6.24 -3.20 13.92
CA ALA A 17 -5.33 -2.62 12.94
C ALA A 17 -6.07 -2.15 11.67
N VAL A 18 -7.01 -2.95 11.16
CA VAL A 18 -7.87 -2.59 10.03
C VAL A 18 -8.73 -1.38 10.35
N MET A 19 -9.33 -1.32 11.54
CA MET A 19 -10.09 -0.14 11.98
C MET A 19 -9.20 1.11 12.03
N ALA A 20 -8.00 1.00 12.61
CA ALA A 20 -7.04 2.10 12.65
C ALA A 20 -6.61 2.55 11.25
N PHE A 21 -6.38 1.60 10.33
CA PHE A 21 -6.05 1.89 8.94
C PHE A 21 -7.18 2.68 8.25
N ASN A 22 -8.42 2.21 8.37
CA ASN A 22 -9.58 2.87 7.77
C ASN A 22 -9.80 4.29 8.31
N VAL A 23 -9.60 4.50 9.61
CA VAL A 23 -9.67 5.84 10.23
C VAL A 23 -8.55 6.74 9.71
N SER A 24 -7.31 6.26 9.70
CA SER A 24 -6.16 7.05 9.20
C SER A 24 -6.29 7.38 7.72
N ARG A 25 -6.75 6.43 6.90
CA ARG A 25 -7.05 6.63 5.48
C ARG A 25 -8.14 7.67 5.27
N ALA A 26 -9.22 7.62 6.06
CA ALA A 26 -10.28 8.63 6.00
C ALA A 26 -9.78 10.03 6.41
N ASN A 27 -8.93 10.12 7.43
CA ASN A 27 -8.32 11.37 7.87
C ASN A 27 -7.34 11.93 6.83
N LEU A 28 -6.57 11.07 6.17
CA LEU A 28 -5.71 11.44 5.04
C LEU A 28 -6.58 12.02 3.92
N GLY A 29 -7.64 11.33 3.53
CA GLY A 29 -8.59 11.82 2.53
C GLY A 29 -9.23 13.17 2.89
N ALA A 30 -9.63 13.35 4.16
CA ALA A 30 -10.15 14.62 4.64
C ALA A 30 -9.10 15.74 4.57
N THR A 31 -7.85 15.43 4.91
CA THR A 31 -6.73 16.36 4.84
C THR A 31 -6.46 16.76 3.39
N LEU A 32 -6.34 15.81 2.47
CA LEU A 32 -6.13 16.08 1.04
C LEU A 32 -7.27 16.92 0.44
N ARG A 33 -8.52 16.63 0.82
CA ARG A 33 -9.68 17.44 0.40
C ARG A 33 -9.63 18.87 0.93
N SER A 34 -9.20 19.06 2.17
CA SER A 34 -9.09 20.39 2.79
C SER A 34 -7.99 21.26 2.16
N LEU A 35 -7.00 20.62 1.54
CA LEU A 35 -5.87 21.26 0.88
C LEU A 35 -6.03 21.34 -0.65
N GLU A 36 -7.18 20.89 -1.17
CA GLU A 36 -7.49 20.84 -2.60
C GLU A 36 -6.49 20.00 -3.42
N LEU A 37 -5.92 18.93 -2.84
CA LEU A 37 -4.96 18.02 -3.48
C LEU A 37 -5.63 16.77 -4.09
N ARG A 38 -6.86 16.92 -4.60
CA ARG A 38 -7.86 15.84 -4.77
C ARG A 38 -7.57 14.73 -5.79
N LYS A 39 -6.57 14.86 -6.67
CA LYS A 39 -6.42 13.91 -7.78
C LYS A 39 -5.66 12.64 -7.41
N ALA A 40 -4.86 12.67 -6.34
CA ALA A 40 -4.30 11.47 -5.77
C ALA A 40 -5.36 10.69 -4.98
N SER A 41 -5.59 9.42 -5.35
CA SER A 41 -6.33 8.53 -4.46
C SER A 41 -5.52 8.35 -3.18
N GLU A 42 -6.19 8.29 -2.03
CA GLU A 42 -5.53 8.00 -0.75
C GLU A 42 -4.72 6.69 -0.87
N ASP A 43 -5.26 5.73 -1.62
CA ASP A 43 -4.65 4.43 -1.88
C ASP A 43 -3.34 4.52 -2.67
N ARG A 44 -3.23 5.44 -3.65
CA ARG A 44 -1.99 5.63 -4.41
C ARG A 44 -0.89 6.22 -3.54
N LEU A 45 -1.21 7.20 -2.70
CA LEU A 45 -0.24 7.78 -1.78
C LEU A 45 0.22 6.77 -0.73
N ILE A 46 -0.72 6.00 -0.19
CA ILE A 46 -0.39 4.95 0.78
C ILE A 46 0.47 3.86 0.13
N GLY A 47 0.11 3.39 -1.08
CA GLY A 47 0.89 2.39 -1.81
C GLY A 47 2.29 2.87 -2.19
N PHE A 48 2.44 4.13 -2.61
CA PHE A 48 3.76 4.70 -2.87
C PHE A 48 4.60 4.80 -1.58
N ALA A 49 3.97 5.14 -0.46
CA ALA A 49 4.65 5.18 0.84
C ALA A 49 5.06 3.78 1.32
N GLU A 50 4.31 2.74 0.98
CA GLU A 50 4.65 1.34 1.26
C GLU A 50 5.87 0.90 0.45
N GLU A 51 5.92 1.26 -0.83
CA GLU A 51 7.01 0.86 -1.74
C GLU A 51 8.33 1.61 -1.47
N PHE A 52 8.25 2.93 -1.25
CA PHE A 52 9.44 3.80 -1.20
C PHE A 52 9.65 4.49 0.16
N GLY A 53 8.71 4.36 1.08
CA GLY A 53 8.71 5.04 2.37
C GLY A 53 8.06 6.43 2.34
N VAL A 54 7.54 6.83 3.50
CA VAL A 54 6.89 8.13 3.73
C VAL A 54 7.78 9.31 3.37
N ASP A 55 9.06 9.27 3.75
CA ASP A 55 9.98 10.39 3.50
C ASP A 55 10.25 10.59 2.01
N GLN A 56 10.36 9.50 1.25
CA GLN A 56 10.50 9.58 -0.20
C GLN A 56 9.24 10.14 -0.84
N LEU A 57 8.04 9.71 -0.40
CA LEU A 57 6.79 10.31 -0.87
C LEU A 57 6.72 11.82 -0.56
N MET A 58 7.18 12.27 0.62
CA MET A 58 7.21 13.70 0.94
C MET A 58 8.14 14.48 0.00
N ARG A 59 9.28 13.89 -0.39
CA ARG A 59 10.18 14.48 -1.41
C ARG A 59 9.51 14.50 -2.78
N THR A 60 8.91 13.39 -3.22
CA THR A 60 8.19 13.30 -4.49
C THR A 60 7.06 14.32 -4.57
N LEU A 61 6.27 14.51 -3.52
CA LEU A 61 5.23 15.55 -3.49
C LEU A 61 5.81 16.96 -3.64
N GLN A 62 7.02 17.21 -3.14
CA GLN A 62 7.69 18.48 -3.39
C GLN A 62 8.27 18.55 -4.80
N GLU A 63 8.99 17.55 -5.27
CA GLU A 63 9.80 17.68 -6.49
C GLU A 63 9.00 17.40 -7.76
N THR A 64 8.17 16.36 -7.74
CA THR A 64 7.45 15.79 -8.88
C THR A 64 6.08 15.22 -8.44
N PRO A 65 5.17 16.10 -7.96
CA PRO A 65 3.86 15.70 -7.41
C PRO A 65 2.98 14.92 -8.41
N GLU A 66 3.17 15.14 -9.72
CA GLU A 66 2.46 14.45 -10.80
C GLU A 66 2.70 12.93 -10.83
N LEU A 67 3.84 12.44 -10.31
CA LEU A 67 4.12 11.00 -10.21
C LEU A 67 3.12 10.26 -9.30
N VAL A 68 2.51 11.00 -8.38
CA VAL A 68 1.52 10.49 -7.43
C VAL A 68 0.16 11.17 -7.63
N ASP A 69 -0.12 11.62 -8.86
CA ASP A 69 -1.37 12.27 -9.27
C ASP A 69 -1.75 13.52 -8.46
N VAL A 70 -0.77 14.29 -7.97
CA VAL A 70 -1.05 15.57 -7.33
C VAL A 70 -0.80 16.71 -8.33
N ASP A 71 -1.83 17.53 -8.61
CA ASP A 71 -1.81 18.52 -9.69
C ASP A 71 -0.89 19.72 -9.45
N ARG A 72 -0.44 19.94 -8.21
CA ARG A 72 0.45 21.04 -7.86
C ARG A 72 1.43 20.65 -6.77
N ARG A 73 2.56 21.34 -6.74
CA ARG A 73 3.52 21.26 -5.64
C ARG A 73 2.87 21.75 -4.33
N PRO A 74 2.69 20.89 -3.31
CA PRO A 74 2.22 21.33 -2.01
C PRO A 74 3.31 22.13 -1.28
N THR A 75 2.90 23.08 -0.46
CA THR A 75 3.81 23.84 0.40
C THR A 75 4.31 22.98 1.57
N ILE A 76 5.41 23.39 2.20
CA ILE A 76 5.95 22.72 3.39
C ILE A 76 4.90 22.65 4.51
N ALA A 77 4.11 23.71 4.70
CA ALA A 77 3.06 23.76 5.71
C ALA A 77 1.90 22.79 5.42
N GLU A 78 1.60 22.54 4.15
CA GLU A 78 0.61 21.54 3.73
C GLU A 78 1.12 20.13 3.95
N LEU A 79 2.38 19.86 3.58
CA LEU A 79 3.01 18.55 3.80
C LEU A 79 3.15 18.22 5.29
N ALA A 80 3.38 19.22 6.14
CA ALA A 80 3.38 19.04 7.59
C ALA A 80 2.03 18.53 8.13
N LYS A 81 0.91 18.79 7.43
CA LYS A 81 -0.42 18.26 7.78
C LYS A 81 -0.66 16.87 7.19
N VAL A 82 -0.12 16.60 6.00
CA VAL A 82 -0.27 15.30 5.30
C VAL A 82 0.58 14.21 5.97
N LYS A 83 1.84 14.51 6.28
CA LYS A 83 2.82 13.53 6.77
C LYS A 83 2.32 12.69 7.95
N PRO A 84 1.74 13.26 9.04
CA PRO A 84 1.28 12.47 10.17
C PRO A 84 0.16 11.48 9.81
N GLN A 85 -0.75 11.88 8.91
CA GLN A 85 -1.85 11.01 8.48
C GLN A 85 -1.35 9.86 7.62
N LEU A 86 -0.38 10.14 6.75
CA LEU A 86 0.25 9.14 5.91
C LEU A 86 1.06 8.12 6.74
N VAL A 87 1.86 8.59 7.70
CA VAL A 87 2.59 7.71 8.65
C VAL A 87 1.59 6.82 9.39
N ALA A 88 0.52 7.40 9.93
CA ALA A 88 -0.48 6.65 10.67
C ALA A 88 -1.20 5.59 9.80
N ALA A 89 -1.49 5.91 8.54
CA ALA A 89 -2.09 4.98 7.58
C ALA A 89 -1.13 3.85 7.20
N HIS A 90 0.10 4.20 6.80
CA HIS A 90 1.16 3.26 6.45
C HIS A 90 1.46 2.28 7.60
N ASP A 91 1.66 2.79 8.82
CA ASP A 91 1.96 1.94 9.97
C ASP A 91 0.79 1.06 10.37
N ALA A 92 -0.45 1.55 10.22
CA ALA A 92 -1.65 0.75 10.48
C ALA A 92 -1.82 -0.36 9.43
N GLN A 93 -1.54 -0.08 8.15
CA GLN A 93 -1.53 -1.08 7.09
C GLN A 93 -0.48 -2.15 7.36
N ALA A 94 0.77 -1.77 7.63
CA ALA A 94 1.85 -2.72 7.91
C ALA A 94 1.53 -3.65 9.10
N ARG A 95 0.86 -3.13 10.14
CA ARG A 95 0.36 -3.96 11.25
C ARG A 95 -0.75 -4.90 10.82
N ALA A 96 -1.70 -4.42 10.03
CA ALA A 96 -2.80 -5.23 9.53
C ALA A 96 -2.27 -6.36 8.62
N ASP A 97 -1.33 -6.07 7.72
CA ASP A 97 -0.68 -7.05 6.84
C ASP A 97 0.05 -8.12 7.65
N LYS A 98 0.77 -7.69 8.70
CA LYS A 98 1.45 -8.62 9.62
C LYS A 98 0.46 -9.57 10.30
N TYR A 99 -0.63 -9.05 10.88
CA TYR A 99 -1.60 -9.90 11.57
C TYR A 99 -2.38 -10.79 10.61
N LEU A 100 -2.67 -10.32 9.40
CA LEU A 100 -3.26 -11.17 8.38
C LEU A 100 -2.29 -12.30 7.99
N ALA A 101 -1.01 -12.01 7.76
CA ALA A 101 -0.02 -13.03 7.48
C ALA A 101 0.07 -14.08 8.61
N GLU A 102 0.10 -13.65 9.87
CA GLU A 102 0.07 -14.55 11.04
C GLU A 102 -1.19 -15.43 11.07
N LYS A 103 -2.37 -14.87 10.78
CA LYS A 103 -3.65 -15.59 10.69
C LYS A 103 -3.62 -16.63 9.57
N GLU A 104 -3.20 -16.23 8.38
CA GLU A 104 -3.16 -17.08 7.19
C GLU A 104 -2.17 -18.24 7.35
N ASP A 105 -1.03 -18.01 7.99
CA ASP A 105 -0.05 -19.07 8.27
C ASP A 105 -0.67 -20.15 9.18
N ILE A 106 -1.38 -19.76 10.24
CA ILE A 106 -2.09 -20.70 11.13
C ILE A 106 -3.19 -21.46 10.39
N LEU A 107 -3.97 -20.76 9.55
CA LEU A 107 -5.06 -21.38 8.78
C LEU A 107 -4.51 -22.39 7.78
N ARG A 108 -3.42 -22.06 7.07
CA ARG A 108 -2.81 -22.93 6.06
C ARG A 108 -2.06 -24.12 6.65
N GLU A 109 -1.56 -24.01 7.87
CA GLU A 109 -1.02 -25.16 8.60
C GLU A 109 -2.10 -26.17 8.98
N LYS A 110 -3.31 -25.70 9.31
CA LYS A 110 -4.45 -26.57 9.62
C LYS A 110 -5.11 -27.13 8.35
N ASP A 111 -5.17 -26.33 7.29
CA ASP A 111 -5.70 -26.71 5.98
C ASP A 111 -4.76 -26.19 4.87
N PRO A 112 -3.87 -27.05 4.31
CA PRO A 112 -2.97 -26.65 3.25
C PRO A 112 -3.65 -26.12 1.97
N ASN A 113 -4.94 -26.42 1.77
CA ASN A 113 -5.73 -25.94 0.63
C ASN A 113 -6.47 -24.64 0.92
N HIS A 114 -6.29 -24.05 2.10
CA HIS A 114 -6.89 -22.78 2.46
C HIS A 114 -6.47 -21.69 1.45
N ALA A 115 -7.48 -21.03 0.87
CA ALA A 115 -7.25 -19.98 -0.11
C ALA A 115 -6.73 -18.72 0.59
N LYS A 116 -5.49 -18.33 0.29
CA LYS A 116 -4.81 -17.23 0.97
C LYS A 116 -5.55 -15.89 0.75
N ALA A 117 -5.85 -15.20 1.84
CA ALA A 117 -6.33 -13.83 1.82
C ALA A 117 -5.19 -12.81 1.81
N ILE A 118 -5.44 -11.64 1.21
CA ILE A 118 -4.60 -10.43 1.27
C ILE A 118 -5.45 -9.23 1.68
N LEU A 119 -4.84 -8.17 2.19
CA LEU A 119 -5.55 -6.91 2.45
C LEU A 119 -5.58 -6.05 1.19
N LEU A 120 -6.77 -5.69 0.75
CA LEU A 120 -6.98 -4.70 -0.32
C LEU A 120 -7.87 -3.58 0.20
N GLY A 121 -7.29 -2.39 0.39
CA GLY A 121 -8.01 -1.21 0.89
C GLY A 121 -8.66 -1.44 2.25
N GLY A 122 -8.02 -2.23 3.13
CA GLY A 122 -8.53 -2.56 4.46
C GLY A 122 -9.52 -3.72 4.50
N ARG A 123 -9.69 -4.48 3.41
CA ARG A 123 -10.59 -5.63 3.34
C ARG A 123 -9.81 -6.91 3.07
N GLU A 124 -10.10 -7.96 3.84
CA GLU A 124 -9.58 -9.30 3.54
C GLU A 124 -10.18 -9.80 2.22
N THR A 125 -9.32 -10.06 1.24
CA THR A 125 -9.71 -10.41 -0.11
C THR A 125 -8.96 -11.64 -0.58
N VAL A 126 -9.69 -12.61 -1.16
CA VAL A 126 -9.11 -13.77 -1.85
C VAL A 126 -9.15 -13.52 -3.35
N ILE A 127 -8.01 -13.69 -4.02
CA ILE A 127 -7.89 -13.53 -5.48
C ILE A 127 -7.89 -14.90 -6.14
N ASP A 128 -8.84 -15.13 -7.06
CA ASP A 128 -8.83 -16.27 -7.97
C ASP A 128 -8.51 -15.79 -9.39
N LEU A 129 -7.23 -15.91 -9.77
CA LEU A 129 -6.75 -15.53 -11.10
C LEU A 129 -7.29 -16.41 -12.23
N LYS A 130 -7.72 -17.65 -11.95
CA LYS A 130 -8.28 -18.54 -12.97
C LYS A 130 -9.70 -18.13 -13.34
N ARG A 131 -10.48 -17.75 -12.33
CA ARG A 131 -11.84 -17.22 -12.51
C ARG A 131 -11.84 -15.72 -12.84
N GLY A 132 -10.72 -15.03 -12.62
CA GLY A 132 -10.61 -13.59 -12.86
C GLY A 132 -11.44 -12.78 -11.86
N ILE A 133 -11.51 -13.21 -10.61
CA ILE A 133 -12.34 -12.58 -9.57
C ILE A 133 -11.54 -12.31 -8.29
N ALA A 134 -11.93 -11.24 -7.60
CA ALA A 134 -11.59 -10.97 -6.21
C ALA A 134 -12.83 -11.18 -5.36
N ARG A 135 -12.69 -11.87 -4.24
CA ARG A 135 -13.79 -12.14 -3.31
C ARG A 135 -13.45 -11.57 -1.93
N ASP A 136 -14.33 -10.70 -1.44
CA ASP A 136 -14.30 -10.21 -0.07
C ASP A 136 -14.64 -11.34 0.91
N VAL A 137 -13.78 -11.56 1.91
CA VAL A 137 -13.91 -12.68 2.86
C VAL A 137 -15.09 -12.52 3.80
N GLU A 138 -15.39 -11.29 4.23
CA GLU A 138 -16.44 -11.00 5.21
C GLU A 138 -17.83 -11.05 4.59
N THR A 139 -17.99 -10.41 3.43
CA THR A 139 -19.28 -10.25 2.76
C THR A 139 -19.55 -11.33 1.71
N GLY A 140 -18.53 -12.04 1.26
CA GLY A 140 -18.62 -13.01 0.16
C GLY A 140 -18.83 -12.37 -1.21
N ARG A 141 -18.81 -11.03 -1.31
CA ARG A 141 -19.02 -10.31 -2.57
C ARG A 141 -17.86 -10.57 -3.54
N GLU A 142 -18.19 -10.96 -4.76
CA GLU A 142 -17.23 -11.15 -5.86
C GLU A 142 -17.20 -9.93 -6.78
N GLU A 143 -16.00 -9.50 -7.16
CA GLU A 143 -15.74 -8.42 -8.12
C GLU A 143 -14.83 -8.95 -9.24
N ALA A 144 -15.10 -8.52 -10.48
CA ALA A 144 -14.27 -8.91 -11.61
C ALA A 144 -12.90 -8.22 -11.52
N LEU A 145 -11.83 -8.99 -11.74
CA LEU A 145 -10.48 -8.47 -11.78
C LEU A 145 -10.09 -8.09 -13.21
N VAL A 146 -9.54 -6.88 -13.35
CA VAL A 146 -8.78 -6.50 -14.53
C VAL A 146 -7.32 -6.75 -14.20
N VAL A 147 -6.72 -7.75 -14.85
CA VAL A 147 -5.30 -8.09 -14.67
C VAL A 147 -4.54 -7.61 -15.90
N GLU A 148 -3.71 -6.59 -15.71
CA GLU A 148 -2.76 -6.17 -16.73
C GLU A 148 -1.45 -6.95 -16.60
N ARG A 149 -1.04 -7.62 -17.68
CA ARG A 149 0.25 -8.31 -17.72
C ARG A 149 1.33 -7.32 -18.11
N VAL A 150 1.98 -6.73 -17.12
CA VAL A 150 3.19 -5.93 -17.33
C VAL A 150 4.35 -6.88 -17.67
N LYS A 151 5.05 -6.66 -18.79
CA LYS A 151 6.21 -7.49 -19.14
C LYS A 151 7.40 -7.02 -18.29
N ALA A 152 8.19 -7.95 -17.77
CA ALA A 152 9.36 -7.63 -16.95
C ALA A 152 10.37 -6.67 -17.62
N ARG A 153 10.40 -6.60 -18.96
CA ARG A 153 11.21 -5.62 -19.71
C ARG A 153 10.78 -4.17 -19.51
N ASP A 154 9.53 -3.93 -19.16
CA ASP A 154 8.99 -2.59 -18.96
C ASP A 154 9.37 -2.02 -17.58
N LEU A 155 9.84 -2.87 -16.65
CA LEU A 155 10.32 -2.49 -15.31
C LEU A 155 11.82 -2.14 -15.27
N ALA A 156 12.57 -2.43 -16.34
CA ALA A 156 14.03 -2.27 -16.39
C ALA A 156 14.50 -0.93 -16.99
N ASN A 157 13.58 -0.05 -17.40
CA ASN A 157 13.91 1.19 -18.11
C ASN A 157 13.92 2.45 -17.21
N THR A 158 13.93 2.30 -15.89
CA THR A 158 14.03 3.44 -14.94
C THR A 158 15.45 3.73 -14.45
N ASP A 159 16.45 3.00 -14.92
CA ASP A 159 17.86 3.17 -14.52
C ASP A 159 18.71 3.98 -15.54
N GLU A 160 18.10 4.76 -16.44
CA GLU A 160 18.82 5.71 -17.31
C GLU A 160 18.97 7.10 -16.66
N TYR A 161 19.51 7.17 -15.45
CA TYR A 161 20.14 8.40 -14.95
C TYR A 161 21.35 8.04 -14.08
N GLY A 162 22.54 8.15 -14.66
CA GLY A 162 23.80 8.28 -13.92
C GLY A 162 24.75 7.10 -14.11
N GLN A 163 25.40 7.03 -15.27
CA GLN A 163 26.76 6.50 -15.37
C GLN A 163 27.59 7.45 -16.24
N ASP A 164 28.27 8.35 -15.53
CA ASP A 164 29.69 8.69 -15.69
C ASP A 164 30.17 9.01 -17.11
N ASP A 165 30.06 10.29 -17.49
CA ASP A 165 31.01 10.95 -18.40
C ASP A 165 32.35 11.17 -17.65
N GLU A 166 33.11 10.10 -17.43
CA GLU A 166 34.55 10.21 -17.18
C GLU A 166 35.32 9.47 -18.28
N ASP A 167 36.26 10.21 -18.87
CA ASP A 167 37.37 9.77 -19.71
C ASP A 167 37.13 9.48 -21.20
N GLU A 168 37.18 10.57 -22.00
CA GLU A 168 37.94 10.54 -23.27
C GLU A 168 38.44 11.97 -23.63
N MET A 169 39.29 12.54 -22.78
CA MET A 169 40.25 13.58 -23.22
C MET A 169 41.55 12.90 -23.66
N GLU A 170 41.56 12.33 -24.85
CA GLU A 170 42.78 12.15 -25.63
C GLU A 170 42.74 13.09 -26.84
N ARG A 171 43.29 14.31 -26.67
CA ARG A 171 44.05 15.04 -27.71
C ARG A 171 45.06 15.98 -27.09
#